data_AF-A0A352SVJ7-F1
#
_entry.id   AF-A0A352SVJ7-F1
#
_cell.length_a   1.000
_cell.length_b   1.000
_cell.length_c   1.000
_cell.angle_alpha   90.00
_cell.angle_beta   90.00
_cell.angle_gamma   90.00
#
_symmetry.space_group_name_H-M   'P 1'
#
loop_
_entity.id
_entity.type
_entity.pdbx_description
1 polymer ?
#
loop_
_entity_poly.entity_id
_entity_poly.type
_entity_poly.pdbx_seq_one_letter_code
_entity_poly.pdbx_strand_id
1 'polypeptide(L)'
;ARALLKIEDEELLLSIVEKIVKKDLNVSETEKLVNSIAEDINEKKMRDKRYVRNFINYKIYINTIKNAYNEIVKTGIEAKFEQEESEEFIEIKVKIPKKSI
;
A
#
# COMPACT_ATOMS: atom_id res chain seq x y z
N ALA A 1 2.10 -12.43 33.30
CA ALA A 1 0.77 -12.36 32.64
C ALA A 1 0.57 -11.09 31.78
N ARG A 2 1.03 -9.89 32.18
CA ARG A 2 0.81 -8.63 31.42
C ARG A 2 1.43 -8.56 30.01
N ALA A 3 2.51 -9.30 29.75
CA ALA A 3 3.21 -9.26 28.46
C ALA A 3 2.34 -9.74 27.29
N LEU A 4 1.61 -10.84 27.50
CA LEU A 4 0.79 -11.49 26.47
C LEU A 4 -0.38 -10.62 25.98
N LEU A 5 -0.82 -9.62 26.76
CA LEU A 5 -1.86 -8.66 26.37
C LEU A 5 -1.49 -7.80 25.16
N LYS A 6 -0.22 -7.80 24.73
CA LYS A 6 0.25 -7.08 23.53
C LYS A 6 -0.02 -7.84 22.23
N ILE A 7 -0.43 -9.10 22.30
CA ILE A 7 -0.68 -9.95 21.13
C ILE A 7 -2.21 -10.12 21.01
N GLU A 8 -2.79 -9.52 19.97
CA GLU A 8 -4.24 -9.57 19.71
C GLU A 8 -4.67 -10.84 18.95
N ASP A 9 -3.72 -11.55 18.34
CA ASP A 9 -3.95 -12.73 17.52
C ASP A 9 -3.95 -14.00 18.40
N GLU A 10 -5.08 -14.70 18.44
CA GLU A 10 -5.33 -15.83 19.33
C GLU A 10 -4.52 -17.08 18.98
N GLU A 11 -4.30 -17.35 17.68
CA GLU A 11 -3.47 -18.48 17.23
C GLU A 11 -1.99 -18.22 17.56
N LEU A 12 -1.54 -16.98 17.33
CA LEU A 12 -0.19 -16.58 17.69
C LEU A 12 0.03 -16.65 19.20
N LEU A 13 -0.95 -16.22 20.00
CA LEU A 13 -0.91 -16.31 21.45
C LEU A 13 -0.73 -17.76 21.92
N LEU A 14 -1.50 -18.69 21.34
CA LEU A 14 -1.41 -20.12 21.66
C LEU A 14 0.00 -20.67 21.38
N SER A 15 0.56 -20.33 20.21
CA SER A 15 1.92 -20.76 19.82
C SER A 15 3.01 -20.22 20.75
N ILE A 16 2.83 -18.98 21.26
CA ILE A 16 3.74 -18.36 22.22
C ILE A 16 3.66 -19.07 23.57
N VAL A 17 2.45 -19.37 24.04
CA VAL A 17 2.23 -20.11 25.30
C VAL A 17 2.87 -21.50 25.22
N GLU A 18 2.69 -22.23 24.12
CA GLU A 18 3.35 -23.52 23.93
C GLU A 18 4.88 -23.40 23.96
N LYS A 19 5.45 -22.35 23.34
CA LYS A 19 6.90 -22.08 23.41
C LYS A 19 7.38 -21.77 24.82
N ILE A 20 6.62 -20.99 25.58
CA ILE A 20 6.94 -20.63 26.97
C ILE A 20 6.99 -21.90 27.82
N VAL A 21 5.97 -22.75 27.72
CA VAL A 21 5.87 -24.01 28.47
C VAL A 21 6.98 -24.98 28.05
N LYS A 22 7.21 -25.14 26.73
CA LYS A 22 8.22 -26.07 26.20
C LYS A 22 9.65 -25.68 26.59
N LYS A 23 9.92 -24.38 26.75
CA LYS A 23 11.25 -23.85 27.09
C LYS A 23 11.39 -23.44 28.55
N ASP A 24 10.36 -23.62 29.35
CA ASP A 24 10.28 -23.25 30.77
C ASP A 24 10.78 -21.82 31.04
N LEU A 25 10.31 -20.87 30.22
CA LEU A 25 10.83 -19.49 30.23
C LEU A 25 10.40 -18.74 31.48
N ASN A 26 11.32 -17.99 32.07
CA ASN A 26 10.99 -17.08 33.15
C ASN A 26 10.28 -15.81 32.63
N VAL A 27 9.84 -14.95 33.56
CA VAL A 27 9.10 -13.73 33.24
C VAL A 27 9.90 -12.77 32.34
N SER A 28 11.20 -12.61 32.59
CA SER A 28 12.06 -11.73 31.79
C SER A 28 12.26 -12.26 30.37
N GLU A 29 12.46 -13.56 30.23
CA GLU A 29 12.61 -14.22 28.93
C GLU A 29 11.32 -14.19 28.12
N THR A 30 10.18 -14.38 28.80
CA THR A 30 8.84 -14.27 28.21
C THR A 30 8.57 -12.86 27.71
N GLU A 31 8.92 -11.83 28.50
CA GLU A 31 8.79 -10.43 28.08
C GLU A 31 9.64 -10.10 26.86
N LYS A 32 10.89 -10.58 26.82
CA LYS A 32 11.76 -10.42 25.64
C LYS A 32 11.18 -11.09 24.40
N LEU A 33 10.71 -12.34 24.53
CA LEU A 33 10.10 -13.09 23.42
C LEU A 33 8.89 -12.35 22.84
N VAL A 34 7.98 -11.91 23.71
CA VAL A 34 6.76 -11.21 23.30
C VAL A 34 7.07 -9.87 22.65
N ASN A 35 8.02 -9.10 23.19
CA ASN A 35 8.41 -7.81 22.60
C ASN A 35 9.04 -8.00 21.22
N SER A 36 9.93 -8.98 21.04
CA SER A 36 10.53 -9.30 19.73
C SER A 36 9.46 -9.62 18.68
N ILE A 37 8.50 -10.46 19.03
CA ILE A 37 7.41 -10.84 18.11
C ILE A 37 6.54 -9.61 17.77
N ALA A 38 6.24 -8.77 18.76
CA ALA A 38 5.48 -7.54 18.52
C ALA A 38 6.24 -6.55 17.61
N GLU A 39 7.56 -6.45 17.74
CA GLU A 39 8.41 -5.65 16.86
C GLU A 39 8.43 -6.20 15.43
N ASP A 40 8.59 -7.52 15.25
CA ASP A 40 8.54 -8.19 13.94
C ASP A 40 7.20 -7.95 13.21
N ILE A 41 6.07 -8.04 13.94
CA ILE A 41 4.73 -7.78 13.39
C ILE A 41 4.61 -6.33 12.92
N ASN A 42 5.12 -5.37 13.70
CA ASN A 42 5.08 -3.96 13.35
C ASN A 42 5.96 -3.65 12.14
N GLU A 43 7.16 -4.23 12.07
CA GLU A 43 8.04 -4.12 10.91
C GLU A 43 7.38 -4.67 9.64
N LYS A 44 6.74 -5.85 9.73
CA LYS A 44 6.05 -6.47 8.60
C LYS A 44 4.89 -5.60 8.11
N LYS A 45 4.05 -5.08 9.02
CA LYS A 45 2.99 -4.11 8.69
C LYS A 45 3.55 -2.85 8.01
N MET A 46 4.69 -2.31 8.48
CA MET A 46 5.34 -1.16 7.84
C MET A 46 5.91 -1.49 6.45
N ARG A 47 6.42 -2.70 6.23
CA ARG A 47 6.93 -3.15 4.92
C ARG A 47 5.79 -3.34 3.93
N ASP A 48 4.69 -3.98 4.31
CA ASP A 48 3.49 -4.12 3.47
C ASP A 48 2.90 -2.75 3.11
N LYS A 49 2.81 -1.84 4.08
CA LYS A 49 2.32 -0.48 3.83
C LYS A 49 3.22 0.32 2.89
N ARG A 50 4.54 0.09 2.92
CA ARG A 50 5.49 0.63 1.93
C ARG A 50 5.33 -0.03 0.56
N TYR A 51 5.15 -1.35 0.50
CA TYR A 51 4.93 -2.08 -0.73
C TYR A 51 3.67 -1.59 -1.47
N VAL A 52 2.56 -1.39 -0.74
CA VAL A 52 1.33 -0.80 -1.30
C VAL A 52 1.56 0.65 -1.77
N ARG A 53 2.41 1.42 -1.10
CA ARG A 53 2.79 2.79 -1.52
C ARG A 53 3.67 2.83 -2.77
N ASN A 54 4.43 1.77 -3.00
CA ASN A 54 5.31 1.60 -4.15
C ASN A 54 4.57 1.11 -5.41
N PHE A 55 3.28 0.77 -5.31
CA PHE A 55 2.46 0.58 -6.50
C PHE A 55 2.19 1.97 -7.09
N ILE A 56 2.87 2.30 -8.20
CA ILE A 56 2.60 3.52 -8.95
C ILE A 56 1.15 3.45 -9.40
N ASN A 57 0.27 4.13 -8.68
CA ASN A 57 -1.15 4.17 -9.01
C ASN A 57 -1.32 5.05 -10.25
N TYR A 58 -1.17 4.42 -11.42
CA TYR A 58 -1.22 5.06 -12.73
C TYR A 58 -2.47 5.94 -12.89
N LYS A 59 -3.59 5.57 -12.23
CA LYS A 59 -4.85 6.34 -12.27
C LYS A 59 -4.68 7.79 -11.79
N ILE A 60 -3.75 8.07 -10.87
CA ILE A 60 -3.45 9.44 -10.43
C ILE A 60 -2.92 10.26 -11.61
N TYR A 61 -2.02 9.68 -12.40
CA TYR A 61 -1.41 10.34 -13.55
C TYR A 61 -2.40 10.53 -14.70
N ILE A 62 -3.24 9.52 -14.98
CA ILE A 62 -4.32 9.63 -15.97
C ILE A 62 -5.26 10.78 -15.62
N ASN A 63 -5.64 10.89 -14.34
CA ASN A 63 -6.51 11.98 -13.88
C ASN A 63 -5.86 13.35 -14.06
N THR A 64 -4.55 13.48 -13.85
CA THR A 64 -3.81 14.73 -14.11
C THR A 64 -3.83 15.10 -15.59
N ILE A 65 -3.58 14.14 -16.49
CA ILE A 65 -3.62 14.38 -17.95
C ILE A 65 -5.04 14.77 -18.39
N LYS A 66 -6.07 14.11 -17.83
CA LYS A 66 -7.48 14.41 -18.10
C LYS A 66 -7.87 15.81 -17.63
N ASN A 67 -7.36 16.25 -16.48
CA ASN A 67 -7.58 17.61 -16.01
C ASN A 67 -6.95 18.64 -16.94
N ALA A 68 -5.69 18.44 -17.37
CA ALA A 68 -5.03 19.31 -18.33
C ALA A 68 -5.79 19.37 -19.68
N TYR A 69 -6.29 18.22 -20.15
CA TYR A 69 -7.18 18.15 -21.31
C TYR A 69 -8.45 18.99 -21.14
N ASN A 70 -9.12 18.88 -19.98
CA ASN A 70 -10.31 19.67 -19.70
C ASN A 70 -10.03 21.17 -19.67
N GLU A 71 -8.85 21.59 -19.21
CA GLU A 71 -8.44 23.00 -19.27
C GLU A 71 -8.27 23.49 -20.72
N ILE A 72 -7.72 22.68 -21.62
CA ILE A 72 -7.63 22.99 -23.05
C ILE A 72 -9.02 23.11 -23.68
N VAL A 73 -9.94 22.20 -23.36
CA VAL A 73 -11.31 22.27 -23.91
C VAL A 73 -12.05 23.53 -23.44
N LYS A 74 -11.81 23.97 -22.19
CA LYS A 74 -12.40 25.21 -21.66
C LYS A 74 -11.95 26.47 -22.40
N THR A 75 -10.80 26.47 -23.08
CA THR A 75 -10.38 27.61 -23.90
C THR A 75 -11.10 27.69 -25.24
N GLY A 76 -11.96 26.71 -25.56
CA GLY A 76 -12.70 26.62 -26.83
C GLY A 76 -11.98 25.82 -27.91
N ILE A 77 -10.84 25.19 -27.59
CA ILE A 77 -10.10 24.33 -28.53
C ILE A 77 -10.78 22.96 -28.61
N GLU A 78 -11.10 22.52 -29.83
CA GLU A 78 -11.65 21.18 -30.11
C GLU A 78 -10.59 20.07 -30.01
N ALA A 79 -10.06 19.86 -28.81
CA ALA A 79 -9.13 18.78 -28.53
C ALA A 79 -9.87 17.44 -28.35
N LYS A 80 -9.25 16.33 -28.77
CA LYS A 80 -9.74 14.96 -28.55
C LYS A 80 -8.87 14.22 -27.53
N PHE A 81 -9.50 13.41 -26.69
CA PHE A 81 -8.85 12.54 -25.72
C PHE A 81 -9.33 11.10 -25.92
N GLU A 82 -8.39 10.18 -26.09
CA GLU A 82 -8.64 8.74 -26.23
C GLU A 82 -7.79 7.99 -25.19
N GLN A 83 -8.35 6.97 -24.56
CA GLN A 83 -7.69 6.11 -23.59
C GLN A 83 -7.98 4.65 -23.96
N GLU A 84 -6.93 3.84 -24.09
CA GLU A 84 -7.01 2.41 -24.35
C GLU A 84 -6.16 1.65 -23.31
N GLU A 85 -6.72 0.62 -22.71
CA GLU A 85 -6.05 -0.22 -21.69
C GLU A 85 -5.89 -1.62 -22.27
N SER A 86 -4.64 -2.08 -22.36
CA SER A 86 -4.27 -3.44 -22.77
C SER A 86 -3.60 -4.17 -21.61
N GLU A 87 -3.29 -5.46 -21.80
CA GLU A 87 -2.55 -6.24 -20.80
C GLU A 87 -1.10 -5.75 -20.63
N GLU A 88 -0.53 -5.11 -21.65
CA GLU A 88 0.89 -4.67 -21.65
C GLU A 88 1.06 -3.20 -21.26
N PHE A 89 0.10 -2.33 -21.60
CA PHE A 89 0.22 -0.89 -21.35
C PHE A 89 -1.11 -0.15 -21.39
N ILE A 90 -1.09 1.09 -20.89
CA ILE A 90 -2.18 2.04 -21.03
C ILE A 90 -1.75 3.12 -22.03
N GLU A 91 -2.46 3.21 -23.14
CA GLU A 91 -2.24 4.25 -24.15
C GLU A 91 -3.19 5.42 -23.90
N ILE A 92 -2.63 6.64 -23.96
CA ILE A 92 -3.38 7.89 -23.86
C ILE A 92 -3.01 8.75 -25.06
N LYS A 93 -4.02 9.16 -25.84
CA LYS A 93 -3.85 9.95 -27.06
C LYS A 93 -4.61 11.26 -26.93
N VAL A 94 -3.87 12.38 -26.92
CA VAL A 94 -4.44 13.73 -26.93
C VAL A 94 -4.16 14.37 -28.28
N LYS A 95 -5.21 14.79 -28.99
CA LYS A 95 -5.10 15.47 -30.29
C LYS A 95 -5.55 16.91 -30.13
N ILE A 96 -4.62 17.86 -30.34
CA ILE A 96 -4.90 19.30 -30.28
C ILE A 96 -4.69 19.89 -31.68
N PRO A 97 -5.72 20.50 -32.30
CA PRO A 97 -5.58 21.08 -33.64
C PRO A 97 -4.68 22.32 -33.61
N LYS A 98 -3.58 22.29 -34.36
CA LYS A 98 -2.62 23.41 -34.47
C LYS A 98 -3.23 24.70 -35.05
N LYS A 99 -4.34 24.59 -35.79
CA LYS A 99 -5.04 25.74 -36.38
C LYS A 99 -5.86 26.55 -35.35
N SER A 100 -6.03 26.02 -34.15
CA SER A 100 -6.78 26.63 -33.04
C SER A 100 -5.87 27.18 -31.95
N ILE A 101 -4.55 27.21 -32.20
CA ILE A 101 -3.51 27.77 -31.32
C ILE A 101 -3.07 29.11 -31.90
#